data_AF-A0A1D2MR14-F1
#
_entry.id   AF-A0A1D2MR14-F1
#
_cell.length_a   1.000
_cell.length_b   1.000
_cell.length_c   1.000
_cell.angle_alpha   90.00
_cell.angle_beta   90.00
_cell.angle_gamma   90.00
#
_symmetry.space_group_name_H-M   'P 1'
#
loop_
_entity.id
_entity.type
_entity.pdbx_description
1 polymer ?
#
loop_
_entity_poly.entity_id
_entity_poly.type
_entity_poly.pdbx_seq_one_letter_code
_entity_poly.pdbx_strand_id
1 'polypeptide(L)'
;MSAGGITDHDSVAYSLIANQDPSCDEDFQVRTRMSRSSLAPPTLNTFAGRLRGSQRLAFLGVLTVFLLVIIWLLSNMDTYSTSPAANGLQNGKVSKYLSSSSKIYENGVDSTVERLSLKSDGSLRPSDLRTNVILQYDWYHQNCYKDLQGEMLTRSIQDIYTKLQLLRESEAEDCRLIWNIFDSMFRIEAIKAPIVLPKPFQKEVKGWLDNDEKLFEQVNHQVVFKIVSKGTFEETVFNPLRAKRPVSKPSMDPLEYIKNLTESSAPNCDFCKYKDHTAADTFGRIDNDYSASCSNTFKLAKFHGLFFPKEHHPLNLSLVQLRSLFLYTSKQWFQKAFETDPSQKYPSLMWDALPHAGASQVHPHIHGVLDAYQYVGGFESWHQVSIQYFKKFQRSFWSDFVQLHVALGLSISHGEAIALVPIVARKDHEFMILSTKLNEDVVSLIYNVMQAYLHKLGVYCFSSGAVYPKLGYTNADGDTGMPVIFRIGSRGTCTSVGSDVSSLELYTINNINSDLAKTYNGLVEQVNSEEAKN
;
A
#
# COMPACT_ATOMS: atom_id res chain seq x y z
N MET A 1 69.19 -42.20 -1.77
CA MET A 1 68.00 -43.02 -2.08
C MET A 1 66.83 -42.04 -2.18
N SER A 2 66.60 -41.35 -3.30
CA SER A 2 66.20 -41.81 -4.66
C SER A 2 64.67 -41.76 -4.85
N ALA A 3 64.10 -41.05 -5.81
CA ALA A 3 64.65 -40.03 -6.72
C ALA A 3 63.50 -39.23 -7.38
N GLY A 4 63.76 -37.96 -7.72
CA GLY A 4 63.27 -37.28 -8.94
C GLY A 4 61.79 -36.82 -8.98
N GLY A 5 61.46 -35.72 -9.65
CA GLY A 5 62.29 -34.74 -10.35
C GLY A 5 61.47 -33.52 -10.81
N ILE A 6 62.16 -32.40 -11.06
CA ILE A 6 61.61 -31.13 -11.58
C ILE A 6 61.84 -31.09 -13.11
N THR A 7 61.35 -30.04 -13.79
CA THR A 7 61.52 -29.61 -15.21
C THR A 7 60.43 -30.13 -16.16
N ASP A 8 59.66 -29.32 -16.91
CA ASP A 8 59.87 -28.00 -17.59
C ASP A 8 60.63 -28.10 -18.93
N HIS A 9 60.37 -27.15 -19.87
CA HIS A 9 60.53 -27.16 -21.35
C HIS A 9 59.21 -27.41 -22.11
N ASP A 10 58.85 -26.72 -23.22
CA ASP A 10 59.48 -25.64 -24.03
C ASP A 10 58.34 -24.80 -24.68
N SER A 11 58.34 -23.46 -24.68
CA SER A 11 58.94 -22.52 -25.69
C SER A 11 58.37 -22.69 -27.13
N VAL A 12 58.12 -21.68 -27.99
CA VAL A 12 58.62 -20.29 -28.15
C VAL A 12 57.50 -19.35 -28.69
N ALA A 13 57.63 -18.03 -28.47
CA ALA A 13 56.71 -16.98 -28.95
C ALA A 13 57.06 -16.41 -30.34
N TYR A 14 56.16 -15.61 -30.94
CA TYR A 14 56.58 -14.48 -31.78
C TYR A 14 55.64 -13.27 -31.62
N SER A 15 56.23 -12.09 -31.73
CA SER A 15 55.68 -10.74 -31.58
C SER A 15 55.99 -9.94 -32.89
N LEU A 16 55.31 -8.85 -33.28
CA LEU A 16 55.39 -7.46 -32.77
C LEU A 16 54.61 -6.51 -33.72
N ILE A 17 54.15 -5.35 -33.19
CA ILE A 17 54.08 -3.98 -33.82
C ILE A 17 53.18 -3.79 -35.09
N ALA A 18 52.22 -2.85 -35.24
CA ALA A 18 51.93 -1.48 -34.75
C ALA A 18 52.29 -0.32 -35.73
N ASN A 19 51.61 0.84 -35.57
CA ASN A 19 51.63 2.12 -36.35
C ASN A 19 50.68 2.18 -37.58
N GLN A 20 50.10 3.31 -38.03
CA GLN A 20 49.64 4.61 -37.48
C GLN A 20 49.27 5.52 -38.70
N ASP A 21 48.02 6.02 -38.79
CA ASP A 21 47.55 7.29 -39.44
C ASP A 21 47.92 7.65 -40.93
N PRO A 22 47.41 8.75 -41.55
CA PRO A 22 46.12 9.47 -41.39
C PRO A 22 45.40 9.82 -42.73
N SER A 23 44.23 10.48 -42.62
CA SER A 23 43.61 11.46 -43.56
C SER A 23 43.22 11.11 -45.01
N CYS A 24 41.95 11.40 -45.37
CA CYS A 24 41.58 12.15 -46.59
C CYS A 24 40.09 12.59 -46.53
N ASP A 25 39.80 13.76 -47.10
CA ASP A 25 38.50 14.46 -47.05
C ASP A 25 37.85 14.57 -48.46
N GLU A 26 36.68 15.22 -48.54
CA GLU A 26 35.96 15.73 -49.74
C GLU A 26 34.95 14.86 -50.54
N ASP A 27 33.66 15.20 -50.35
CA ASP A 27 32.62 15.58 -51.34
C ASP A 27 32.53 14.94 -52.76
N PHE A 28 31.34 14.42 -53.09
CA PHE A 28 30.46 15.05 -54.11
C PHE A 28 28.98 14.63 -54.05
N GLN A 29 28.11 15.43 -54.68
CA GLN A 29 26.64 15.38 -54.54
C GLN A 29 25.87 14.66 -55.69
N VAL A 30 24.61 14.30 -55.42
CA VAL A 30 23.36 14.75 -56.11
C VAL A 30 22.24 13.68 -56.09
N ARG A 31 21.00 14.17 -56.00
CA ARG A 31 19.75 13.44 -55.69
C ARG A 31 19.12 12.65 -56.86
N THR A 32 18.29 11.68 -56.45
CA THR A 32 16.92 11.32 -56.95
C THR A 32 16.72 9.94 -57.61
N ARG A 33 15.97 9.05 -56.92
CA ARG A 33 14.53 8.84 -57.23
C ARG A 33 13.81 8.06 -56.13
N MET A 34 12.48 8.19 -56.12
CA MET A 34 11.57 7.63 -55.12
C MET A 34 11.34 6.12 -55.33
N SER A 35 11.09 5.40 -54.24
CA SER A 35 9.88 4.55 -54.20
C SER A 35 9.22 4.67 -52.83
N ARG A 36 7.90 4.85 -52.81
CA ARG A 36 7.07 4.79 -51.60
C ARG A 36 6.49 3.38 -51.49
N SER A 37 6.63 2.73 -50.35
CA SER A 37 5.76 1.60 -49.96
C SER A 37 4.88 2.02 -48.78
N SER A 38 3.68 2.47 -49.10
CA SER A 38 2.63 2.71 -48.11
C SER A 38 2.11 1.39 -47.54
N LEU A 39 2.27 1.17 -46.23
CA LEU A 39 1.58 0.11 -45.52
C LEU A 39 0.08 0.46 -45.41
N ALA A 40 -0.72 -0.14 -46.29
CA ALA A 40 -2.17 -0.18 -46.13
C ALA A 40 -2.55 -1.28 -45.11
N PRO A 41 -3.59 -1.09 -44.28
CA PRO A 41 -4.05 -2.13 -43.36
C PRO A 41 -4.65 -3.31 -44.13
N PRO A 42 -4.53 -4.56 -43.63
CA PRO A 42 -5.04 -5.73 -44.32
C PRO A 42 -6.57 -5.72 -44.38
N THR A 43 -7.12 -5.90 -45.58
CA THR A 43 -8.57 -6.06 -45.80
C THR A 43 -9.08 -7.36 -45.17
N LEU A 44 -10.34 -7.38 -44.73
CA LEU A 44 -10.97 -8.49 -43.97
C LEU A 44 -10.87 -9.89 -44.61
N ASN A 45 -10.54 -10.00 -45.90
CA ASN A 45 -10.47 -11.28 -46.62
C ASN A 45 -9.31 -12.20 -46.18
N THR A 46 -8.29 -11.69 -45.49
CA THR A 46 -7.13 -12.51 -45.09
C THR A 46 -7.39 -13.42 -43.87
N PHE A 47 -8.37 -13.12 -43.01
CA PHE A 47 -8.67 -13.94 -41.83
C PHE A 47 -9.68 -15.07 -42.10
N ALA A 48 -10.59 -14.90 -43.07
CA ALA A 48 -11.60 -15.91 -43.40
C ALA A 48 -11.02 -17.16 -44.11
N GLY A 49 -9.80 -17.08 -44.63
CA GLY A 49 -9.17 -18.10 -45.47
C GLY A 49 -8.84 -19.45 -44.79
N ARG A 50 -8.86 -19.52 -43.45
CA ARG A 50 -8.47 -20.74 -42.69
C ARG A 50 -9.59 -21.40 -41.87
N LEU A 51 -10.83 -20.91 -41.94
CA LEU A 51 -11.97 -21.43 -41.17
C LEU A 51 -12.85 -22.37 -42.01
N ARG A 52 -13.19 -23.55 -41.46
CA ARG A 52 -14.14 -24.49 -42.09
C ARG A 52 -15.56 -23.91 -42.05
N GLY A 53 -16.44 -24.35 -42.96
CA GLY A 53 -17.71 -23.68 -43.29
C GLY A 53 -18.60 -23.28 -42.10
N SER A 54 -18.72 -24.11 -41.06
CA SER A 54 -19.51 -23.81 -39.86
C SER A 54 -18.95 -22.64 -39.01
N GLN A 55 -17.63 -22.45 -39.00
CA GLN A 55 -16.98 -21.38 -38.23
C GLN A 55 -17.13 -20.00 -38.88
N ARG A 56 -17.30 -19.92 -40.22
CA ARG A 56 -17.53 -18.65 -40.92
C ARG A 56 -18.89 -18.03 -40.58
N LEU A 57 -19.93 -18.85 -40.47
CA LEU A 57 -21.28 -18.39 -40.11
C LEU A 57 -21.34 -17.84 -38.67
N ALA A 58 -20.68 -18.51 -37.72
CA ALA A 58 -20.59 -18.02 -36.34
C ALA A 58 -19.87 -16.66 -36.25
N PHE A 59 -18.76 -16.49 -36.98
CA PHE A 59 -17.97 -15.26 -36.96
C PHE A 59 -18.74 -14.06 -37.55
N LEU A 60 -19.49 -14.27 -38.63
CA LEU A 60 -20.38 -13.26 -39.22
C LEU A 60 -21.51 -12.85 -38.26
N GLY A 61 -22.14 -13.82 -37.58
CA GLY A 61 -23.20 -13.53 -36.61
C GLY A 61 -22.74 -12.65 -35.44
N VAL A 62 -21.56 -12.95 -34.86
CA VAL A 62 -20.98 -12.15 -33.77
C VAL A 62 -20.69 -10.71 -34.22
N LEU A 63 -20.14 -10.52 -35.42
CA LEU A 63 -19.81 -9.20 -35.95
C LEU A 63 -21.07 -8.33 -36.15
N THR A 64 -22.17 -8.93 -36.61
CA THR A 64 -23.46 -8.24 -36.80
C THR A 64 -24.07 -7.76 -35.48
N VAL A 65 -24.04 -8.60 -34.44
CA VAL A 65 -24.53 -8.21 -33.10
C VAL A 65 -23.71 -7.05 -32.53
N PHE A 66 -22.38 -7.09 -32.68
CA PHE A 66 -21.49 -6.04 -32.17
C PHE A 66 -21.76 -4.67 -32.83
N LEU A 67 -22.00 -4.65 -34.14
CA LEU A 67 -22.37 -3.44 -34.89
C LEU A 67 -23.72 -2.87 -34.46
N LEU A 68 -24.73 -3.72 -34.21
CA LEU A 68 -26.04 -3.28 -33.73
C LEU A 68 -25.99 -2.67 -32.32
N VAL A 69 -25.15 -3.20 -31.43
CA VAL A 69 -24.94 -2.62 -30.08
C VAL A 69 -24.28 -1.24 -30.15
N ILE A 70 -23.30 -1.05 -31.02
CA ILE A 70 -22.63 0.26 -31.21
C ILE A 70 -23.62 1.30 -31.76
N ILE A 71 -24.43 0.93 -32.75
CA ILE A 71 -25.47 1.82 -33.31
C ILE A 71 -26.50 2.18 -32.22
N TRP A 72 -26.91 1.23 -31.38
CA TRP A 72 -27.83 1.48 -30.27
C TRP A 72 -27.25 2.42 -29.20
N LEU A 73 -25.97 2.26 -28.84
CA LEU A 73 -25.30 3.14 -27.88
C LEU A 73 -25.15 4.58 -28.40
N LEU A 74 -24.78 4.75 -29.69
CA LEU A 74 -24.64 6.07 -30.31
C LEU A 74 -25.99 6.77 -30.55
N SER A 75 -27.10 6.04 -30.52
CA SER A 75 -28.45 6.61 -30.69
C SER A 75 -29.08 7.14 -29.39
N ASN A 76 -28.43 6.96 -28.23
CA ASN A 76 -29.00 7.25 -26.90
C ASN A 76 -28.20 8.29 -26.08
N MET A 77 -27.25 9.01 -26.70
CA MET A 77 -26.47 10.06 -26.04
C MET A 77 -26.81 11.45 -26.58
N ASP A 78 -27.87 12.05 -26.06
CA ASP A 78 -28.01 13.51 -26.01
C ASP A 78 -28.98 13.92 -24.89
N THR A 79 -28.53 14.78 -23.97
CA THR A 79 -29.16 16.06 -23.54
C THR A 79 -28.74 16.53 -22.12
N TYR A 80 -28.60 17.86 -22.02
CA TYR A 80 -28.73 18.74 -20.84
C TYR A 80 -27.55 19.37 -20.10
N SER A 81 -27.73 20.69 -19.91
CA SER A 81 -26.94 21.71 -19.20
C SER A 81 -27.84 22.98 -19.09
N THR A 82 -27.51 24.11 -18.46
CA THR A 82 -26.24 24.59 -17.88
C THR A 82 -26.50 25.60 -16.74
N SER A 83 -25.72 25.56 -15.65
CA SER A 83 -25.51 26.72 -14.73
C SER A 83 -26.74 27.22 -13.93
N PRO A 84 -26.64 28.26 -13.05
CA PRO A 84 -25.46 28.97 -12.51
C PRO A 84 -25.42 29.16 -10.95
N ALA A 85 -24.34 29.79 -10.49
CA ALA A 85 -23.90 30.09 -9.11
C ALA A 85 -24.69 31.15 -8.30
N ALA A 86 -24.41 31.24 -6.98
CA ALA A 86 -24.07 32.50 -6.27
C ALA A 86 -23.63 32.33 -4.77
N ASN A 87 -22.56 33.05 -4.37
CA ASN A 87 -22.27 33.82 -3.12
C ASN A 87 -22.86 33.40 -1.73
N GLY A 88 -22.18 33.53 -0.57
CA GLY A 88 -20.86 34.06 -0.20
C GLY A 88 -20.77 34.40 1.34
N LEU A 89 -19.61 34.91 1.83
CA LEU A 89 -19.35 35.45 3.20
C LEU A 89 -19.32 34.42 4.38
N GLN A 90 -18.67 34.66 5.55
CA GLN A 90 -17.32 35.23 5.85
C GLN A 90 -16.93 34.92 7.33
N ASN A 91 -15.66 34.62 7.59
CA ASN A 91 -14.85 34.86 8.83
C ASN A 91 -15.40 34.60 10.27
N GLY A 92 -14.71 33.73 11.02
CA GLY A 92 -14.80 33.64 12.50
C GLY A 92 -13.61 32.88 13.14
N LYS A 93 -12.88 33.50 14.08
CA LYS A 93 -11.58 33.03 14.61
C LYS A 93 -11.66 31.82 15.57
N VAL A 94 -10.59 31.00 15.57
CA VAL A 94 -10.41 29.82 16.45
C VAL A 94 -9.37 30.07 17.55
N SER A 95 -9.74 29.71 18.79
CA SER A 95 -8.91 29.42 19.97
C SER A 95 -9.89 28.78 20.98
N LYS A 96 -9.64 27.67 21.68
CA LYS A 96 -8.40 27.25 22.38
C LYS A 96 -8.46 25.72 22.61
N TYR A 97 -7.33 25.03 22.56
CA TYR A 97 -7.27 23.57 22.76
C TYR A 97 -7.11 23.15 24.23
N LEU A 98 -7.54 21.91 24.52
CA LEU A 98 -7.33 21.08 25.72
C LEU A 98 -8.16 21.36 26.99
N SER A 99 -8.59 20.24 27.61
CA SER A 99 -9.42 20.06 28.82
C SER A 99 -10.92 20.41 28.70
N SER A 100 -11.77 19.36 28.70
CA SER A 100 -13.20 19.29 29.13
C SER A 100 -14.17 18.45 28.26
N SER A 101 -13.72 17.38 27.61
CA SER A 101 -14.61 16.41 26.92
C SER A 101 -15.36 15.46 27.89
N SER A 102 -16.10 16.02 28.85
CA SER A 102 -16.99 15.26 29.75
C SER A 102 -18.08 16.11 30.43
N LYS A 103 -18.78 17.02 29.69
CA LYS A 103 -20.11 17.58 30.06
C LYS A 103 -20.71 18.51 28.99
N ILE A 104 -21.14 17.98 27.84
CA ILE A 104 -22.16 18.63 26.99
C ILE A 104 -23.08 17.54 26.43
N TYR A 105 -24.17 17.23 27.14
CA TYR A 105 -25.29 16.42 26.65
C TYR A 105 -26.60 16.92 27.27
N GLU A 106 -26.94 18.17 26.96
CA GLU A 106 -28.26 18.74 27.19
C GLU A 106 -28.43 19.96 26.28
N ASN A 107 -28.87 19.71 25.04
CA ASN A 107 -29.67 20.61 24.20
C ASN A 107 -29.97 19.88 22.88
N GLY A 108 -31.24 19.86 22.48
CA GLY A 108 -31.70 19.07 21.33
C GLY A 108 -31.24 19.65 19.99
N VAL A 109 -30.60 18.81 19.18
CA VAL A 109 -30.52 18.97 17.72
C VAL A 109 -30.98 17.63 17.11
N ASP A 110 -31.94 17.73 16.21
CA ASP A 110 -32.85 16.64 15.84
C ASP A 110 -32.45 15.99 14.50
N SER A 111 -31.44 15.13 14.56
CA SER A 111 -31.38 13.85 13.81
C SER A 111 -30.01 13.19 13.95
N THR A 112 -29.98 11.86 13.97
CA THR A 112 -28.74 11.05 14.03
C THR A 112 -27.91 11.21 12.76
N VAL A 113 -28.59 11.36 11.61
CA VAL A 113 -28.00 11.68 10.30
C VAL A 113 -27.21 12.98 10.31
N GLU A 114 -27.60 13.98 11.11
CA GLU A 114 -26.87 15.24 11.22
C GLU A 114 -25.63 15.10 12.11
N ARG A 115 -25.74 14.34 13.21
CA ARG A 115 -24.62 14.00 14.12
C ARG A 115 -23.52 13.17 13.47
N LEU A 116 -23.84 12.32 12.50
CA LEU A 116 -22.88 11.62 11.65
C LEU A 116 -22.95 12.11 10.20
N SER A 117 -23.21 13.41 9.99
CA SER A 117 -23.35 13.98 8.64
C SER A 117 -22.02 13.94 7.89
N LEU A 118 -21.89 12.85 7.14
CA LEU A 118 -20.89 12.57 6.13
C LEU A 118 -21.43 12.95 4.74
N LYS A 119 -22.66 13.46 4.65
CA LYS A 119 -23.29 13.91 3.40
C LYS A 119 -22.65 15.22 2.93
N SER A 120 -22.48 15.35 1.62
CA SER A 120 -22.00 16.59 0.99
C SER A 120 -22.98 17.74 1.23
N ASP A 121 -22.48 18.82 1.82
CA ASP A 121 -23.08 20.16 1.88
C ASP A 121 -22.75 21.00 0.64
N GLY A 122 -22.19 20.37 -0.41
CA GLY A 122 -21.62 21.03 -1.59
C GLY A 122 -20.14 21.40 -1.45
N SER A 123 -19.55 21.33 -0.25
CA SER A 123 -18.11 21.55 -0.03
C SER A 123 -17.27 20.27 -0.04
N LEU A 124 -17.90 19.13 0.30
CA LEU A 124 -17.26 17.81 0.41
C LEU A 124 -16.74 17.29 -0.94
N ARG A 125 -15.60 16.59 -0.92
CA ARG A 125 -14.88 16.09 -2.11
C ARG A 125 -14.56 14.60 -1.98
N PRO A 126 -14.28 13.87 -3.09
CA PRO A 126 -13.91 12.46 -3.06
C PRO A 126 -12.69 12.14 -2.18
N SER A 127 -11.75 13.08 -2.17
CA SER A 127 -10.45 13.02 -1.51
C SER A 127 -10.47 13.40 -0.03
N ASP A 128 -11.57 13.97 0.46
CA ASP A 128 -11.68 14.48 1.83
C ASP A 128 -11.54 13.36 2.85
N LEU A 129 -10.99 13.69 4.02
CA LEU A 129 -10.76 12.77 5.12
C LEU A 129 -10.99 13.50 6.45
N ARG A 130 -11.86 12.94 7.30
CA ARG A 130 -12.00 13.32 8.72
C ARG A 130 -11.34 12.24 9.58
N THR A 131 -10.20 12.55 10.20
CA THR A 131 -9.50 11.67 11.15
C THR A 131 -10.10 11.74 12.57
N ASN A 132 -10.63 12.90 12.94
CA ASN A 132 -11.40 13.08 14.17
C ASN A 132 -12.85 12.60 13.96
N VAL A 133 -13.16 11.40 14.46
CA VAL A 133 -14.52 10.85 14.45
C VAL A 133 -15.33 11.26 15.69
N ILE A 134 -16.65 11.35 15.53
CA ILE A 134 -17.57 11.88 16.54
C ILE A 134 -17.90 10.81 17.59
N LEU A 135 -18.10 9.56 17.16
CA LEU A 135 -18.28 8.41 18.05
C LEU A 135 -17.00 7.57 18.06
N GLN A 136 -16.47 7.35 19.27
CA GLN A 136 -15.24 6.60 19.54
C GLN A 136 -15.55 5.13 19.82
N TYR A 137 -14.53 4.25 19.77
CA TYR A 137 -14.69 2.81 19.99
C TYR A 137 -15.49 2.47 21.26
N ASP A 138 -15.20 3.13 22.38
CA ASP A 138 -15.85 2.85 23.66
C ASP A 138 -17.37 3.06 23.61
N TRP A 139 -17.84 4.01 22.79
CA TRP A 139 -19.27 4.22 22.56
C TRP A 139 -19.87 3.03 21.80
N TYR A 140 -19.25 2.58 20.70
CA TYR A 140 -19.73 1.42 19.95
C TYR A 140 -19.66 0.13 20.77
N HIS A 141 -18.61 -0.03 21.59
CA HIS A 141 -18.47 -1.13 22.52
C HIS A 141 -19.61 -1.15 23.56
N GLN A 142 -19.95 0.02 24.12
CA GLN A 142 -21.04 0.14 25.08
C GLN A 142 -22.45 0.12 24.46
N ASN A 143 -22.65 0.39 23.17
CA ASN A 143 -24.00 0.56 22.61
C ASN A 143 -24.35 -0.43 21.50
N CYS A 144 -23.37 -1.07 20.85
CA CYS A 144 -23.60 -2.01 19.75
C CYS A 144 -23.14 -3.45 20.02
N TYR A 145 -22.27 -3.69 21.03
CA TYR A 145 -21.61 -4.99 21.22
C TYR A 145 -21.92 -5.70 22.56
N LYS A 146 -22.98 -5.30 23.27
CA LYS A 146 -23.28 -5.78 24.63
C LYS A 146 -23.82 -7.22 24.74
N ASP A 147 -24.41 -7.77 23.69
CA ASP A 147 -25.34 -8.92 23.81
C ASP A 147 -24.71 -10.32 23.72
N LEU A 148 -23.47 -10.49 24.17
CA LEU A 148 -22.80 -11.81 24.26
C LEU A 148 -22.25 -12.08 25.66
N GLN A 149 -23.16 -12.49 26.56
CA GLN A 149 -22.88 -13.17 27.84
C GLN A 149 -21.87 -12.48 28.79
N GLY A 150 -21.60 -11.19 28.62
CA GLY A 150 -20.67 -10.43 29.45
C GLY A 150 -19.19 -10.58 29.10
N GLU A 151 -18.85 -11.30 28.04
CA GLU A 151 -17.47 -11.35 27.53
C GLU A 151 -17.22 -10.19 26.54
N MET A 152 -16.12 -9.45 26.72
CA MET A 152 -15.78 -8.36 25.80
C MET A 152 -15.26 -8.91 24.48
N LEU A 153 -16.01 -8.70 23.39
CA LEU A 153 -15.55 -8.99 22.03
C LEU A 153 -14.22 -8.29 21.75
N THR A 154 -13.21 -9.09 21.39
CA THR A 154 -11.83 -8.60 21.20
C THR A 154 -11.68 -7.94 19.82
N ARG A 155 -10.44 -7.89 19.32
CA ARG A 155 -10.11 -7.41 17.97
C ARG A 155 -9.78 -8.58 17.02
N SER A 156 -10.04 -9.81 17.43
CA SER A 156 -9.81 -11.00 16.61
C SER A 156 -10.68 -10.98 15.36
N ILE A 157 -10.25 -11.62 14.27
CA ILE A 157 -11.06 -11.65 13.04
C ILE A 157 -12.44 -12.30 13.26
N GLN A 158 -12.51 -13.30 14.15
CA GLN A 158 -13.76 -13.93 14.60
C GLN A 158 -14.68 -12.91 15.28
N ASP A 159 -14.14 -12.07 16.18
CA ASP A 159 -14.92 -11.05 16.88
C ASP A 159 -15.29 -9.87 15.97
N ILE A 160 -14.46 -9.53 14.98
CA ILE A 160 -14.82 -8.55 13.94
C ILE A 160 -16.01 -9.05 13.12
N TYR A 161 -16.02 -10.33 12.72
CA TYR A 161 -17.18 -10.92 12.04
C TYR A 161 -18.45 -10.89 12.91
N THR A 162 -18.33 -11.22 14.20
CA THR A 162 -19.43 -11.16 15.17
C THR A 162 -19.95 -9.73 15.36
N LYS A 163 -19.06 -8.74 15.56
CA LYS A 163 -19.40 -7.31 15.63
C LYS A 163 -20.19 -6.86 14.40
N LEU A 164 -19.79 -7.29 13.20
CA LEU A 164 -20.51 -6.95 11.96
C LEU A 164 -21.92 -7.54 11.89
N GLN A 165 -22.17 -8.73 12.44
CA GLN A 165 -23.54 -9.25 12.53
C GLN A 165 -24.38 -8.46 13.55
N LEU A 166 -23.81 -8.12 14.72
CA LEU A 166 -24.50 -7.30 15.72
C LEU A 166 -24.86 -5.90 15.17
N LEU A 167 -23.97 -5.26 14.41
CA LEU A 167 -24.25 -3.97 13.76
C LEU A 167 -25.36 -4.07 12.71
N ARG A 168 -25.43 -5.19 11.99
CA ARG A 168 -26.47 -5.48 10.99
C ARG A 168 -27.85 -5.65 11.60
N GLU A 169 -27.92 -6.34 12.74
CA GLU A 169 -29.16 -6.71 13.43
C GLU A 169 -29.61 -5.63 14.43
N SER A 170 -28.76 -4.64 14.73
CA SER A 170 -29.02 -3.62 15.76
C SER A 170 -30.28 -2.77 15.50
N GLU A 171 -30.99 -2.46 16.58
CA GLU A 171 -32.08 -1.46 16.55
C GLU A 171 -31.60 -0.01 16.60
N ALA A 172 -30.34 0.24 17.02
CA ALA A 172 -29.77 1.57 17.12
C ALA A 172 -29.28 2.10 15.76
N GLU A 173 -29.63 3.35 15.43
CA GLU A 173 -29.34 3.95 14.12
C GLU A 173 -27.84 4.10 13.86
N ASP A 174 -27.05 4.55 14.84
CA ASP A 174 -25.59 4.68 14.72
C ASP A 174 -24.91 3.32 14.45
N CYS A 175 -25.36 2.26 15.11
CA CYS A 175 -24.85 0.90 14.92
C CYS A 175 -25.16 0.40 13.49
N ARG A 176 -26.41 0.56 13.03
CA ARG A 176 -26.80 0.25 11.65
C ARG A 176 -26.08 1.11 10.61
N LEU A 177 -25.74 2.36 10.92
CA LEU A 177 -25.00 3.21 10.01
C LEU A 177 -23.60 2.66 9.75
N ILE A 178 -22.92 2.11 10.77
CA ILE A 178 -21.63 1.41 10.57
C ILE A 178 -21.80 0.14 9.74
N TRP A 179 -22.87 -0.64 9.94
CA TRP A 179 -23.17 -1.76 9.04
C TRP A 179 -23.39 -1.29 7.59
N ASN A 180 -24.12 -0.19 7.39
CA ASN A 180 -24.36 0.36 6.05
C ASN A 180 -23.09 0.90 5.38
N ILE A 181 -22.13 1.41 6.17
CA ILE A 181 -20.77 1.75 5.69
C ILE A 181 -19.99 0.48 5.32
N PHE A 182 -20.04 -0.55 6.17
CA PHE A 182 -19.39 -1.81 5.86
C PHE A 182 -19.95 -2.41 4.57
N ASP A 183 -21.27 -2.50 4.41
CA ASP A 183 -21.89 -3.07 3.22
C ASP A 183 -21.80 -2.17 1.98
N SER A 184 -21.64 -0.85 2.10
CA SER A 184 -21.36 -0.01 0.93
C SER A 184 -19.95 -0.27 0.34
N MET A 185 -19.01 -0.77 1.14
CA MET A 185 -17.59 -0.91 0.80
C MET A 185 -17.12 -2.37 0.65
N PHE A 186 -17.66 -3.31 1.43
CA PHE A 186 -17.11 -4.65 1.63
C PHE A 186 -18.19 -5.75 1.65
N ARG A 187 -17.74 -7.00 1.49
CA ARG A 187 -18.48 -8.22 1.85
C ARG A 187 -17.60 -9.07 2.76
N ILE A 188 -18.16 -9.73 3.76
CA ILE A 188 -17.46 -10.72 4.59
C ILE A 188 -18.19 -12.06 4.60
N GLU A 189 -17.43 -13.15 4.56
CA GLU A 189 -17.90 -14.54 4.59
C GLU A 189 -17.12 -15.29 5.67
N ALA A 190 -17.82 -16.04 6.55
CA ALA A 190 -17.23 -16.97 7.50
C ALA A 190 -17.38 -18.41 6.95
N ILE A 191 -16.31 -18.94 6.36
CA ILE A 191 -16.31 -20.20 5.61
C ILE A 191 -15.87 -21.33 6.53
N LYS A 192 -16.80 -22.21 6.92
CA LYS A 192 -16.48 -23.44 7.65
C LYS A 192 -15.77 -24.42 6.71
N ALA A 193 -14.54 -24.82 7.05
CA ALA A 193 -13.71 -25.71 6.24
C ALA A 193 -13.28 -26.95 7.06
N PRO A 194 -14.22 -27.82 7.45
CA PRO A 194 -13.90 -29.00 8.25
C PRO A 194 -13.02 -29.99 7.47
N ILE A 195 -12.15 -30.70 8.18
CA ILE A 195 -11.28 -31.73 7.60
C ILE A 195 -11.35 -33.03 8.39
N VAL A 196 -11.02 -34.15 7.74
CA VAL A 196 -10.91 -35.47 8.38
C VAL A 196 -9.46 -35.92 8.34
N LEU A 197 -8.82 -36.00 9.51
CA LEU A 197 -7.42 -36.44 9.64
C LEU A 197 -7.34 -37.97 9.83
N PRO A 198 -6.65 -38.72 8.95
CA PRO A 198 -6.36 -40.13 9.18
C PRO A 198 -5.59 -40.35 10.49
N LYS A 199 -5.92 -41.40 11.25
CA LYS A 199 -5.32 -41.67 12.58
C LYS A 199 -3.78 -41.56 12.63
N PRO A 200 -3.00 -42.06 11.65
CA PRO A 200 -1.54 -41.89 11.66
C PRO A 200 -1.12 -40.43 11.58
N PHE A 201 -1.77 -39.65 10.70
CA PHE A 201 -1.46 -38.25 10.43
C PHE A 201 -1.86 -37.31 11.57
N GLN A 202 -2.84 -37.69 12.39
CA GLN A 202 -3.20 -36.92 13.60
C GLN A 202 -2.00 -36.71 14.54
N LYS A 203 -1.07 -37.68 14.63
CA LYS A 203 0.15 -37.55 15.44
C LYS A 203 1.10 -36.47 14.88
N GLU A 204 1.25 -36.39 13.56
CA GLU A 204 2.09 -35.40 12.90
C GLU A 204 1.51 -33.99 13.07
N VAL A 205 0.19 -33.83 12.84
CA VAL A 205 -0.51 -32.56 13.04
C VAL A 205 -0.42 -32.09 14.48
N LYS A 206 -0.63 -32.98 15.48
CA LYS A 206 -0.41 -32.63 16.90
C LYS A 206 1.03 -32.16 17.16
N GLY A 207 2.01 -32.80 16.53
CA GLY A 207 3.42 -32.38 16.61
C GLY A 207 3.69 -30.98 16.04
N TRP A 208 2.99 -30.56 14.97
CA TRP A 208 3.11 -29.20 14.43
C TRP A 208 2.41 -28.13 15.29
N LEU A 209 1.49 -28.54 16.15
CA LEU A 209 0.71 -27.67 17.04
C LEU A 209 1.24 -27.68 18.48
N ASP A 210 2.49 -28.11 18.69
CA ASP A 210 3.12 -28.26 20.02
C ASP A 210 2.33 -29.15 21.00
N ASN A 211 1.49 -30.06 20.47
CA ASN A 211 0.50 -30.89 21.16
C ASN A 211 -0.63 -30.11 21.88
N ASP A 212 -0.92 -28.89 21.45
CA ASP A 212 -2.10 -28.14 21.91
C ASP A 212 -3.40 -28.78 21.38
N GLU A 213 -4.15 -29.41 22.28
CA GLU A 213 -5.43 -30.06 21.97
C GLU A 213 -6.51 -29.07 21.50
N LYS A 214 -6.48 -27.80 21.92
CA LYS A 214 -7.43 -26.78 21.44
C LYS A 214 -7.14 -26.38 20.00
N LEU A 215 -5.86 -26.18 19.66
CA LEU A 215 -5.46 -25.96 18.27
C LEU A 215 -5.76 -27.19 17.40
N PHE A 216 -5.59 -28.40 17.94
CA PHE A 216 -5.93 -29.63 17.23
C PHE A 216 -7.44 -29.79 16.99
N GLU A 217 -8.28 -29.43 17.97
CA GLU A 217 -9.73 -29.35 17.77
C GLU A 217 -10.10 -28.30 16.71
N GLN A 218 -9.48 -27.13 16.74
CA GLN A 218 -9.67 -26.07 15.74
C GLN A 218 -9.28 -26.52 14.33
N VAL A 219 -8.24 -27.34 14.14
CA VAL A 219 -7.87 -27.88 12.81
C VAL A 219 -9.04 -28.64 12.17
N ASN A 220 -9.76 -29.45 12.94
CA ASN A 220 -10.89 -30.24 12.44
C ASN A 220 -12.13 -29.38 12.09
N HIS A 221 -12.26 -28.19 12.70
CA HIS A 221 -13.43 -27.31 12.58
C HIS A 221 -13.08 -25.86 12.19
N GLN A 222 -12.00 -25.68 11.42
CA GLN A 222 -11.47 -24.36 11.14
C GLN A 222 -12.46 -23.48 10.36
N VAL A 223 -12.48 -22.19 10.71
CA VAL A 223 -13.24 -21.15 10.02
C VAL A 223 -12.26 -20.22 9.31
N VAL A 224 -12.47 -20.02 8.02
CA VAL A 224 -11.70 -19.12 7.17
C VAL A 224 -12.55 -17.88 6.90
N PHE A 225 -12.04 -16.70 7.27
CA PHE A 225 -12.76 -15.45 7.03
C PHE A 225 -12.28 -14.84 5.72
N LYS A 226 -13.20 -14.58 4.80
CA LYS A 226 -12.91 -13.89 3.54
C LYS A 226 -13.59 -12.53 3.52
N ILE A 227 -12.81 -11.48 3.28
CA ILE A 227 -13.30 -10.12 3.09
C ILE A 227 -13.00 -9.70 1.66
N VAL A 228 -13.99 -9.12 0.98
CA VAL A 228 -13.89 -8.67 -0.42
C VAL A 228 -14.19 -7.18 -0.50
N SER A 229 -13.27 -6.41 -1.07
CA SER A 229 -13.49 -5.01 -1.44
C SER A 229 -14.48 -4.92 -2.60
N LYS A 230 -15.65 -4.30 -2.40
CA LYS A 230 -16.64 -4.11 -3.47
C LYS A 230 -16.19 -3.09 -4.54
N GLY A 231 -15.18 -2.27 -4.22
CA GLY A 231 -14.61 -1.28 -5.13
C GLY A 231 -13.38 -1.76 -5.89
N THR A 232 -12.39 -2.33 -5.19
CA THR A 232 -11.12 -2.77 -5.80
C THR A 232 -11.11 -4.24 -6.21
N PHE A 233 -12.13 -5.02 -5.81
CA PHE A 233 -12.22 -6.48 -5.99
C PHE A 233 -11.10 -7.28 -5.34
N GLU A 234 -10.25 -6.64 -4.54
CA GLU A 234 -9.24 -7.31 -3.72
C GLU A 234 -9.93 -8.21 -2.68
N GLU A 235 -9.60 -9.50 -2.70
CA GLU A 235 -10.00 -10.45 -1.65
C GLU A 235 -8.86 -10.58 -0.62
N THR A 236 -9.23 -10.58 0.67
CA THR A 236 -8.34 -10.84 1.80
C THR A 236 -8.89 -12.01 2.59
N VAL A 237 -8.07 -13.04 2.79
CA VAL A 237 -8.41 -14.22 3.57
C VAL A 237 -7.60 -14.23 4.86
N PHE A 238 -8.30 -14.34 5.99
CA PHE A 238 -7.71 -14.53 7.31
C PHE A 238 -7.89 -15.98 7.76
N ASN A 239 -6.79 -16.62 8.12
CA ASN A 239 -6.79 -17.90 8.81
C ASN A 239 -5.58 -17.94 9.77
N PRO A 240 -5.72 -17.50 11.04
CA PRO A 240 -4.62 -17.50 12.00
C PRO A 240 -3.98 -18.86 12.25
N LEU A 241 -4.74 -19.96 12.09
CA LEU A 241 -4.23 -21.32 12.21
C LEU A 241 -3.20 -21.67 11.12
N ARG A 242 -3.26 -21.00 9.97
CA ARG A 242 -2.31 -21.16 8.85
C ARG A 242 -0.89 -20.69 9.19
N ALA A 243 -0.70 -19.92 10.27
CA ALA A 243 0.62 -19.60 10.82
C ALA A 243 1.29 -20.78 11.53
N LYS A 244 0.53 -21.82 11.90
CA LYS A 244 1.02 -23.05 12.55
C LYS A 244 1.39 -24.16 11.57
N ARG A 245 1.36 -23.88 10.25
CA ARG A 245 1.80 -24.85 9.23
C ARG A 245 3.29 -25.18 9.41
N PRO A 246 3.73 -26.41 9.09
CA PRO A 246 5.16 -26.73 9.07
C PRO A 246 5.87 -25.84 8.05
N VAL A 247 6.95 -25.20 8.48
CA VAL A 247 7.83 -24.36 7.66
C VAL A 247 9.28 -24.77 7.88
N SER A 248 10.13 -24.57 6.87
CA SER A 248 11.57 -24.72 7.03
C SER A 248 12.06 -23.77 8.12
N LYS A 249 12.80 -24.31 9.10
CA LYS A 249 13.39 -23.47 10.15
C LYS A 249 14.38 -22.49 9.52
N PRO A 250 14.40 -21.22 9.94
CA PRO A 250 15.41 -20.27 9.50
C PRO A 250 16.82 -20.78 9.84
N SER A 251 17.79 -20.54 8.96
CA SER A 251 19.17 -21.01 9.13
C SER A 251 20.00 -20.18 10.12
N MET A 252 19.53 -18.98 10.46
CA MET A 252 20.19 -18.00 11.32
C MET A 252 19.14 -17.15 12.01
N ASP A 253 19.47 -16.66 13.22
CA ASP A 253 18.66 -15.67 13.92
C ASP A 253 18.51 -14.38 13.07
N PRO A 254 17.30 -13.78 12.97
CA PRO A 254 17.11 -12.59 12.14
C PRO A 254 17.98 -11.39 12.56
N LEU A 255 18.21 -11.17 13.87
CA LEU A 255 19.00 -10.03 14.34
C LEU A 255 20.50 -10.25 14.08
N GLU A 256 20.99 -11.48 14.26
CA GLU A 256 22.36 -11.86 13.85
C GLU A 256 22.57 -11.64 12.34
N TYR A 257 21.62 -12.08 11.51
CA TYR A 257 21.65 -11.87 10.07
C TYR A 257 21.69 -10.38 9.70
N ILE A 258 20.84 -9.55 10.31
CA ILE A 258 20.77 -8.11 10.07
C ILE A 258 22.06 -7.42 10.47
N LYS A 259 22.64 -7.79 11.63
CA LYS A 259 23.93 -7.28 12.08
C LYS A 259 25.03 -7.60 11.06
N ASN A 260 25.20 -8.87 10.71
CA ASN A 260 26.22 -9.35 9.77
C ASN A 260 26.08 -8.67 8.39
N LEU A 261 24.85 -8.50 7.91
CA LEU A 261 24.54 -7.82 6.65
C LEU A 261 24.86 -6.31 6.71
N THR A 262 24.59 -5.66 7.84
CA THR A 262 24.88 -4.23 8.04
C THR A 262 26.38 -3.97 8.09
N GLU A 263 27.13 -4.76 8.87
CA GLU A 263 28.59 -4.64 9.03
C GLU A 263 29.33 -4.91 7.72
N SER A 264 28.88 -5.90 6.93
CA SER A 264 29.52 -6.25 5.65
C SER A 264 29.18 -5.30 4.49
N SER A 265 28.02 -4.62 4.52
CA SER A 265 27.61 -3.71 3.45
C SER A 265 28.12 -2.26 3.62
N ALA A 266 28.36 -1.81 4.84
CA ALA A 266 28.71 -0.41 5.13
C ALA A 266 29.96 0.12 4.38
N PRO A 267 31.11 -0.61 4.30
CA PRO A 267 32.35 -0.05 3.73
C PRO A 267 32.27 0.36 2.26
N ASN A 268 31.42 -0.34 1.50
CA ASN A 268 31.25 -0.21 0.05
C ASN A 268 29.89 0.36 -0.34
N CYS A 269 29.16 0.96 0.60
CA CYS A 269 27.83 1.50 0.35
C CYS A 269 27.89 2.83 -0.43
N ASP A 270 27.29 2.85 -1.62
CA ASP A 270 27.18 4.05 -2.47
C ASP A 270 26.41 5.19 -1.78
N PHE A 271 25.37 4.88 -1.00
CA PHE A 271 24.62 5.89 -0.24
C PHE A 271 25.43 6.52 0.90
N CYS A 272 26.38 5.80 1.50
CA CYS A 272 27.31 6.41 2.47
C CYS A 272 28.29 7.38 1.81
N LYS A 273 28.53 7.26 0.50
CA LYS A 273 29.38 8.14 -0.32
C LYS A 273 28.57 8.84 -1.43
N TYR A 274 27.30 9.16 -1.13
CA TYR A 274 26.28 9.50 -2.13
C TYR A 274 26.64 10.65 -3.07
N LYS A 275 27.49 11.60 -2.64
CA LYS A 275 27.88 12.75 -3.47
C LYS A 275 28.62 12.31 -4.73
N ASP A 276 29.50 11.32 -4.61
CA ASP A 276 30.39 10.84 -5.67
C ASP A 276 29.87 9.55 -6.33
N HIS A 277 29.07 8.76 -5.59
CA HIS A 277 28.64 7.40 -5.98
C HIS A 277 27.16 7.27 -6.42
N THR A 278 26.40 8.37 -6.51
CA THR A 278 25.00 8.32 -7.00
C THR A 278 24.71 9.44 -7.99
N ALA A 279 23.67 9.32 -8.83
CA ALA A 279 23.25 10.39 -9.72
C ALA A 279 22.50 11.52 -8.97
N ALA A 280 22.55 12.76 -9.47
CA ALA A 280 21.66 13.84 -9.05
C ALA A 280 20.52 14.02 -10.07
N ASP A 281 19.37 14.55 -9.65
CA ASP A 281 18.36 15.03 -10.60
C ASP A 281 18.81 16.38 -11.21
N THR A 282 18.16 16.80 -12.30
CA THR A 282 18.54 18.03 -13.03
C THR A 282 18.39 19.32 -12.21
N PHE A 283 17.57 19.30 -11.16
CA PHE A 283 17.42 20.38 -10.17
C PHE A 283 18.37 20.24 -8.95
N GLY A 284 19.36 19.35 -9.06
CA GLY A 284 20.32 19.02 -8.00
C GLY A 284 19.78 18.04 -6.97
N ARG A 285 20.47 17.98 -5.82
CA ARG A 285 20.06 17.16 -4.67
C ARG A 285 19.32 18.02 -3.63
N ILE A 286 18.43 17.38 -2.88
CA ILE A 286 18.09 17.78 -1.51
C ILE A 286 19.05 17.06 -0.56
N ASP A 287 19.70 17.79 0.35
CA ASP A 287 20.73 17.30 1.27
C ASP A 287 20.66 18.12 2.57
N ASN A 288 20.59 17.45 3.73
CA ASN A 288 20.64 18.06 5.07
C ASN A 288 21.35 17.12 6.06
N ASP A 289 21.55 17.54 7.31
CA ASP A 289 22.35 16.80 8.30
C ASP A 289 21.93 15.34 8.54
N TYR A 290 20.65 15.00 8.34
CA TYR A 290 20.10 13.69 8.67
C TYR A 290 19.69 12.83 7.46
N SER A 291 19.41 13.43 6.30
CA SER A 291 19.02 12.70 5.09
C SER A 291 19.43 13.42 3.80
N ALA A 292 19.49 12.67 2.71
CA ALA A 292 19.80 13.18 1.39
C ALA A 292 18.97 12.47 0.30
N SER A 293 19.11 12.97 -0.92
CA SER A 293 18.44 12.44 -2.11
C SER A 293 19.42 12.23 -3.27
N CYS A 294 19.06 11.28 -4.13
CA CYS A 294 19.70 11.06 -5.41
C CYS A 294 18.66 10.71 -6.49
N SER A 295 19.02 10.94 -7.75
CA SER A 295 18.25 10.44 -8.88
C SER A 295 18.44 8.93 -8.95
N ASN A 296 17.36 8.16 -9.13
CA ASN A 296 17.54 6.76 -9.51
C ASN A 296 18.16 6.71 -10.92
N THR A 297 19.25 5.97 -11.08
CA THR A 297 19.92 5.78 -12.39
C THR A 297 19.06 4.94 -13.35
N PHE A 298 18.24 4.04 -12.81
CA PHE A 298 17.36 3.13 -13.55
C PHE A 298 15.90 3.50 -13.27
N LYS A 299 15.43 4.56 -13.93
CA LYS A 299 14.15 5.21 -13.62
C LYS A 299 12.93 4.38 -14.05
N LEU A 300 11.92 4.33 -13.20
CA LEU A 300 10.56 3.83 -13.48
C LEU A 300 9.64 4.90 -14.09
N ALA A 301 9.94 6.19 -13.88
CA ALA A 301 9.18 7.34 -14.34
C ALA A 301 10.13 8.53 -14.58
N LYS A 302 9.67 9.58 -15.29
CA LYS A 302 10.48 10.79 -15.58
C LYS A 302 11.19 11.32 -14.34
N PHE A 303 10.43 11.51 -13.26
CA PHE A 303 10.97 11.78 -11.94
C PHE A 303 10.85 10.51 -11.09
N HIS A 304 11.96 9.78 -11.02
CA HIS A 304 12.19 8.70 -10.06
C HIS A 304 13.45 9.03 -9.27
N GLY A 305 13.27 9.36 -7.99
CA GLY A 305 14.32 9.67 -7.03
C GLY A 305 14.39 8.63 -5.91
N LEU A 306 15.44 8.74 -5.11
CA LEU A 306 15.70 7.93 -3.92
C LEU A 306 15.99 8.88 -2.75
N PHE A 307 15.38 8.62 -1.60
CA PHE A 307 15.56 9.38 -0.37
C PHE A 307 16.09 8.45 0.71
N PHE A 308 17.15 8.85 1.43
CA PHE A 308 17.79 7.98 2.41
C PHE A 308 18.30 8.81 3.60
N PRO A 309 18.21 8.30 4.84
CA PRO A 309 18.88 8.89 5.98
C PRO A 309 20.40 8.70 5.82
N LYS A 310 21.22 9.47 6.55
CA LYS A 310 22.68 9.29 6.52
C LYS A 310 23.17 8.13 7.39
N GLU A 311 22.26 7.53 8.17
CA GLU A 311 22.49 6.29 8.92
C GLU A 311 22.45 5.08 7.99
N HIS A 312 23.42 4.17 8.13
CA HIS A 312 23.50 2.97 7.30
C HIS A 312 22.69 1.81 7.86
N HIS A 313 22.49 1.73 9.17
CA HIS A 313 21.81 0.61 9.79
C HIS A 313 20.32 0.54 9.36
N PRO A 314 19.88 -0.54 8.70
CA PRO A 314 18.58 -0.63 8.01
C PRO A 314 17.38 -0.37 8.91
N LEU A 315 17.51 -0.66 10.21
CA LEU A 315 16.43 -0.64 11.19
C LEU A 315 16.63 0.33 12.36
N ASN A 316 17.76 1.06 12.44
CA ASN A 316 18.06 1.91 13.59
C ASN A 316 17.80 3.38 13.25
N LEU A 317 16.56 3.67 12.83
CA LEU A 317 16.18 5.00 12.36
C LEU A 317 15.48 5.79 13.47
N SER A 318 16.13 6.85 13.92
CA SER A 318 15.56 7.79 14.88
C SER A 318 14.40 8.57 14.27
N LEU A 319 13.48 9.03 15.12
CA LEU A 319 12.38 9.93 14.73
C LEU A 319 12.88 11.21 14.04
N VAL A 320 14.06 11.74 14.39
CA VAL A 320 14.66 12.91 13.73
C VAL A 320 15.09 12.60 12.30
N GLN A 321 15.66 11.42 12.05
CA GLN A 321 16.01 10.98 10.69
C GLN A 321 14.74 10.76 9.84
N LEU A 322 13.69 10.16 10.39
CA LEU A 322 12.41 10.01 9.68
C LEU A 322 11.74 11.37 9.40
N ARG A 323 11.75 12.31 10.35
CA ARG A 323 11.29 13.70 10.13
C ARG A 323 12.01 14.37 8.98
N SER A 324 13.33 14.31 8.98
CA SER A 324 14.14 14.84 7.88
C SER A 324 13.83 14.15 6.55
N LEU A 325 13.74 12.82 6.55
CA LEU A 325 13.48 12.03 5.34
C LEU A 325 12.13 12.35 4.69
N PHE A 326 11.05 12.33 5.49
CA PHE A 326 9.69 12.57 4.99
C PHE A 326 9.38 14.07 4.82
N LEU A 327 9.51 14.87 5.88
CA LEU A 327 9.00 16.25 5.92
C LEU A 327 9.90 17.27 5.21
N TYR A 328 11.19 16.99 5.11
CA TYR A 328 12.15 17.83 4.39
C TYR A 328 12.51 17.23 3.04
N THR A 329 13.19 16.08 3.01
CA THR A 329 13.83 15.55 1.79
C THR A 329 12.82 15.11 0.74
N SER A 330 11.88 14.22 1.07
CA SER A 330 10.88 13.74 0.09
C SER A 330 9.97 14.88 -0.38
N LYS A 331 9.53 15.74 0.56
CA LYS A 331 8.61 16.85 0.29
C LYS A 331 9.23 17.92 -0.62
N GLN A 332 10.47 18.34 -0.35
CA GLN A 332 11.16 19.32 -1.20
C GLN A 332 11.54 18.73 -2.55
N TRP A 333 11.91 17.46 -2.61
CA TRP A 333 12.21 16.81 -3.89
C TRP A 333 10.97 16.76 -4.80
N PHE A 334 9.81 16.38 -4.26
CA PHE A 334 8.54 16.40 -5.00
C PHE A 334 8.17 17.81 -5.48
N GLN A 335 8.36 18.83 -4.63
CA GLN A 335 8.11 20.22 -5.00
C GLN A 335 9.02 20.67 -6.15
N LYS A 336 10.35 20.41 -6.07
CA LYS A 336 11.29 20.76 -7.16
C LYS A 336 11.02 20.00 -8.46
N ALA A 337 10.61 18.73 -8.36
CA ALA A 337 10.23 17.93 -9.52
C ALA A 337 8.99 18.51 -10.23
N PHE A 338 7.95 18.88 -9.46
CA PHE A 338 6.77 19.59 -9.97
C PHE A 338 7.11 20.97 -10.56
N GLU A 339 7.99 21.75 -9.92
CA GLU A 339 8.47 23.03 -10.45
C GLU A 339 9.26 22.88 -11.76
N THR A 340 9.97 21.76 -11.94
CA THR A 340 10.74 21.44 -13.15
C THR A 340 9.85 21.00 -14.31
N ASP A 341 8.74 20.30 -14.04
CA ASP A 341 7.70 20.00 -15.02
C ASP A 341 6.32 19.85 -14.34
N PRO A 342 5.48 20.89 -14.35
CA PRO A 342 4.16 20.88 -13.71
C PRO A 342 3.14 19.88 -14.28
N SER A 343 3.47 19.18 -15.37
CA SER A 343 2.65 18.05 -15.82
C SER A 343 2.74 16.86 -14.86
N GLN A 344 3.87 16.68 -14.17
CA GLN A 344 4.14 15.58 -13.22
C GLN A 344 3.62 15.97 -11.83
N LYS A 345 2.52 15.36 -11.37
CA LYS A 345 1.72 15.87 -10.24
C LYS A 345 1.15 14.81 -9.28
N TYR A 346 1.38 13.53 -9.53
CA TYR A 346 0.90 12.42 -8.69
C TYR A 346 2.04 11.78 -7.90
N PRO A 347 2.31 12.25 -6.66
CA PRO A 347 3.41 11.75 -5.83
C PRO A 347 3.10 10.38 -5.21
N SER A 348 4.02 9.43 -5.37
CA SER A 348 4.00 8.10 -4.76
C SER A 348 5.37 7.74 -4.17
N LEU A 349 5.37 7.01 -3.05
CA LEU A 349 6.57 6.44 -2.43
C LEU A 349 6.49 4.91 -2.36
N MET A 350 7.64 4.25 -2.42
CA MET A 350 7.81 2.83 -2.06
C MET A 350 9.06 2.66 -1.19
N TRP A 351 9.01 1.79 -0.17
CA TRP A 351 10.17 1.50 0.67
C TRP A 351 10.13 0.07 1.19
N ASP A 352 11.15 -0.69 0.80
CA ASP A 352 11.42 -2.05 1.25
C ASP A 352 12.60 -2.07 2.23
N ALA A 353 12.48 -2.86 3.29
CA ALA A 353 13.53 -3.04 4.29
C ALA A 353 14.13 -4.46 4.19
N LEU A 354 15.44 -4.51 3.89
CA LEU A 354 16.28 -5.71 3.74
C LEU A 354 15.98 -6.58 2.48
N PRO A 355 16.92 -7.44 2.05
CA PRO A 355 16.82 -8.16 0.77
C PRO A 355 15.58 -9.06 0.63
N HIS A 356 15.09 -9.66 1.72
CA HIS A 356 13.88 -10.49 1.68
C HIS A 356 12.61 -9.68 1.32
N ALA A 357 12.59 -8.38 1.65
CA ALA A 357 11.54 -7.48 1.20
C ALA A 357 11.74 -6.98 -0.25
N GLY A 358 12.86 -7.30 -0.90
CA GLY A 358 13.18 -6.82 -2.25
C GLY A 358 14.07 -5.56 -2.28
N ALA A 359 14.56 -5.09 -1.14
CA ALA A 359 15.53 -4.00 -1.11
C ALA A 359 16.84 -4.43 -1.80
N SER A 360 17.23 -3.71 -2.86
CA SER A 360 18.45 -4.00 -3.63
C SER A 360 19.74 -3.56 -2.94
N GLN A 361 19.62 -2.73 -1.90
CA GLN A 361 20.71 -2.21 -1.07
C GLN A 361 20.30 -2.29 0.40
N VAL A 362 21.26 -2.56 1.29
CA VAL A 362 21.02 -2.73 2.73
C VAL A 362 20.71 -1.40 3.40
N HIS A 363 21.40 -0.34 2.99
CA HIS A 363 21.19 1.02 3.46
C HIS A 363 19.73 1.43 3.22
N PRO A 364 18.99 1.92 4.23
CA PRO A 364 17.55 2.16 4.11
C PRO A 364 17.27 3.31 3.14
N HIS A 365 16.42 3.09 2.14
CA HIS A 365 16.10 4.09 1.12
C HIS A 365 14.65 3.97 0.65
N ILE A 366 14.03 5.11 0.38
CA ILE A 366 12.66 5.26 -0.10
C ILE A 366 12.72 5.70 -1.56
N HIS A 367 12.06 4.95 -2.44
CA HIS A 367 11.84 5.34 -3.83
C HIS A 367 10.73 6.39 -3.90
N GLY A 368 10.95 7.50 -4.58
CA GLY A 368 9.93 8.51 -4.87
C GLY A 368 9.66 8.61 -6.37
N VAL A 369 8.39 8.53 -6.74
CA VAL A 369 7.91 8.66 -8.13
C VAL A 369 6.88 9.79 -8.21
N LEU A 370 7.06 10.69 -9.18
CA LEU A 370 6.08 11.74 -9.51
C LEU A 370 5.58 11.52 -10.93
N ASP A 371 4.34 11.05 -11.08
CA ASP A 371 3.71 10.71 -12.37
C ASP A 371 2.82 11.85 -12.91
N ALA A 372 2.57 11.87 -14.22
CA ALA A 372 1.80 12.89 -14.91
C ALA A 372 0.29 12.69 -14.89
N TYR A 373 -0.17 11.43 -14.94
CA TYR A 373 -1.55 11.11 -15.33
C TYR A 373 -2.38 10.56 -14.17
N GLN A 374 -1.77 9.78 -13.27
CA GLN A 374 -2.48 9.06 -12.22
C GLN A 374 -1.53 8.65 -11.08
N TYR A 375 -2.09 8.15 -9.98
CA TYR A 375 -1.29 7.50 -8.94
C TYR A 375 -0.66 6.18 -9.43
N VAL A 376 0.44 5.76 -8.80
CA VAL A 376 1.17 4.56 -9.23
C VAL A 376 0.42 3.29 -8.83
N GLY A 377 0.11 2.46 -9.82
CA GLY A 377 -0.40 1.10 -9.64
C GLY A 377 -1.67 1.04 -8.78
N GLY A 378 -1.64 0.18 -7.76
CA GLY A 378 -2.80 -0.10 -6.92
C GLY A 378 -3.38 1.10 -6.15
N PHE A 379 -2.63 2.20 -5.98
CA PHE A 379 -3.19 3.40 -5.35
C PHE A 379 -4.21 4.12 -6.25
N GLU A 380 -4.06 4.05 -7.58
CA GLU A 380 -5.06 4.61 -8.50
C GLU A 380 -6.39 3.84 -8.44
N SER A 381 -6.35 2.51 -8.23
CA SER A 381 -7.57 1.73 -8.01
C SER A 381 -8.35 2.24 -6.80
N TRP A 382 -7.66 2.58 -5.71
CA TRP A 382 -8.28 3.14 -4.50
C TRP A 382 -8.78 4.58 -4.72
N HIS A 383 -8.04 5.38 -5.49
CA HIS A 383 -8.43 6.74 -5.89
C HIS A 383 -9.75 6.73 -6.70
N GLN A 384 -9.83 5.90 -7.74
CA GLN A 384 -11.05 5.71 -8.54
C GLN A 384 -12.21 5.20 -7.68
N VAL A 385 -11.96 4.29 -6.73
CA VAL A 385 -12.98 3.84 -5.78
C VAL A 385 -13.51 4.99 -4.93
N SER A 386 -12.66 5.89 -4.41
CA SER A 386 -13.15 7.05 -3.66
C SER A 386 -14.01 7.99 -4.50
N ILE A 387 -13.67 8.20 -5.78
CA ILE A 387 -14.47 8.99 -6.72
C ILE A 387 -15.84 8.35 -6.98
N GLN A 388 -15.88 7.04 -7.26
CA GLN A 388 -17.15 6.35 -7.55
C GLN A 388 -18.03 6.21 -6.30
N TYR A 389 -17.42 5.98 -5.14
CA TYR A 389 -18.10 5.96 -3.85
C TYR A 389 -18.75 7.33 -3.55
N PHE A 390 -17.99 8.41 -3.71
CA PHE A 390 -18.50 9.77 -3.52
C PHE A 390 -19.67 10.07 -4.46
N LYS A 391 -19.55 9.76 -5.76
CA LYS A 391 -20.65 9.93 -6.73
C LYS A 391 -21.92 9.19 -6.30
N LYS A 392 -21.80 7.94 -5.84
CA LYS A 392 -22.93 7.08 -5.49
C LYS A 392 -23.58 7.43 -4.16
N PHE A 393 -22.79 7.74 -3.13
CA PHE A 393 -23.27 7.88 -1.75
C PHE A 393 -23.26 9.33 -1.24
N GLN A 394 -22.67 10.27 -1.99
CA GLN A 394 -22.48 11.68 -1.61
C GLN A 394 -21.75 11.82 -0.27
N ARG A 395 -20.79 10.92 -0.03
CA ARG A 395 -20.01 10.76 1.21
C ARG A 395 -18.53 10.55 0.90
N SER A 396 -17.66 11.00 1.79
CA SER A 396 -16.22 10.73 1.71
C SER A 396 -15.93 9.26 1.99
N PHE A 397 -15.32 8.57 1.02
CA PHE A 397 -14.86 7.19 1.17
C PHE A 397 -13.85 7.05 2.32
N TRP A 398 -12.90 7.97 2.43
CA TRP A 398 -11.82 7.90 3.42
C TRP A 398 -12.32 8.16 4.85
N SER A 399 -13.29 9.06 5.03
CA SER A 399 -13.93 9.31 6.32
C SER A 399 -14.80 8.13 6.76
N ASP A 400 -15.54 7.54 5.82
CA ASP A 400 -16.32 6.31 6.07
C ASP A 400 -15.41 5.12 6.42
N PHE A 401 -14.29 4.97 5.71
CA PHE A 401 -13.29 3.91 5.96
C PHE A 401 -12.70 4.04 7.37
N VAL A 402 -12.33 5.27 7.77
CA VAL A 402 -11.85 5.57 9.13
C VAL A 402 -12.93 5.28 10.18
N GLN A 403 -14.15 5.80 10.00
CA GLN A 403 -15.24 5.63 10.95
C GLN A 403 -15.61 4.16 11.19
N LEU A 404 -15.56 3.32 10.14
CA LEU A 404 -15.72 1.87 10.25
C LEU A 404 -14.62 1.24 11.12
N HIS A 405 -13.35 1.56 10.88
CA HIS A 405 -12.25 0.98 11.64
C HIS A 405 -12.24 1.46 13.10
N VAL A 406 -12.64 2.71 13.39
CA VAL A 406 -12.83 3.16 14.79
C VAL A 406 -13.96 2.40 15.47
N ALA A 407 -15.11 2.22 14.81
CA ALA A 407 -16.22 1.48 15.37
C ALA A 407 -15.89 0.00 15.66
N LEU A 408 -15.06 -0.63 14.82
CA LEU A 408 -14.57 -1.99 15.03
C LEU A 408 -13.49 -2.09 16.12
N GLY A 409 -12.84 -0.96 16.45
CA GLY A 409 -11.74 -0.85 17.42
C GLY A 409 -10.35 -1.05 16.83
N LEU A 410 -10.20 -0.95 15.52
CA LEU A 410 -8.98 -1.24 14.76
C LEU A 410 -8.17 0.02 14.41
N SER A 411 -8.26 1.06 15.24
CA SER A 411 -7.67 2.39 15.01
C SER A 411 -6.94 2.96 16.22
N ILE A 412 -5.90 3.76 15.98
CA ILE A 412 -5.21 4.58 16.98
C ILE A 412 -4.99 5.98 16.38
N SER A 413 -5.53 7.01 17.01
CA SER A 413 -5.38 8.41 16.58
C SER A 413 -4.18 9.06 17.27
N HIS A 414 -3.49 9.95 16.56
CA HIS A 414 -2.39 10.75 17.09
C HIS A 414 -2.38 12.10 16.36
N GLY A 415 -2.66 13.19 17.07
CA GLY A 415 -2.79 14.52 16.47
C GLY A 415 -3.84 14.56 15.34
N GLU A 416 -3.44 15.07 14.17
CA GLU A 416 -4.29 15.12 12.97
C GLU A 416 -4.29 13.79 12.17
N ALA A 417 -3.48 12.80 12.56
CA ALA A 417 -3.29 11.53 11.84
C ALA A 417 -3.92 10.34 12.56
N ILE A 418 -4.19 9.26 11.82
CA ILE A 418 -4.74 8.02 12.36
C ILE A 418 -4.08 6.78 11.75
N ALA A 419 -3.68 5.82 12.59
CA ALA A 419 -3.21 4.51 12.19
C ALA A 419 -4.34 3.48 12.30
N LEU A 420 -4.53 2.67 11.26
CA LEU A 420 -5.52 1.60 11.18
C LEU A 420 -4.84 0.25 11.01
N VAL A 421 -5.43 -0.81 11.56
CA VAL A 421 -5.17 -2.19 11.13
C VAL A 421 -6.27 -2.56 10.13
N PRO A 422 -5.98 -2.57 8.80
CA PRO A 422 -7.02 -2.66 7.79
C PRO A 422 -7.65 -4.06 7.73
N ILE A 423 -8.98 -4.12 7.68
CA ILE A 423 -9.72 -5.39 7.45
C ILE A 423 -9.51 -5.96 6.03
N VAL A 424 -8.92 -5.18 5.13
CA VAL A 424 -8.46 -5.59 3.78
C VAL A 424 -6.94 -5.40 3.67
N ALA A 425 -6.23 -6.07 4.58
CA ALA A 425 -4.78 -6.18 4.56
C ALA A 425 -4.30 -7.00 3.34
N ARG A 426 -3.19 -6.56 2.74
CA ARG A 426 -2.43 -7.30 1.73
C ARG A 426 -1.37 -8.20 2.36
N LYS A 427 -0.85 -7.84 3.54
CA LYS A 427 0.22 -8.59 4.24
C LYS A 427 -0.02 -8.72 5.73
N ASP A 428 0.65 -9.71 6.33
CA ASP A 428 0.65 -9.91 7.77
C ASP A 428 1.20 -8.68 8.51
N HIS A 429 0.64 -8.40 9.69
CA HIS A 429 0.99 -7.24 10.50
C HIS A 429 0.90 -5.87 9.77
N GLU A 430 0.01 -5.73 8.78
CA GLU A 430 -0.15 -4.47 8.05
C GLU A 430 -0.78 -3.35 8.90
N PHE A 431 -0.25 -2.15 8.73
CA PHE A 431 -0.84 -0.89 9.18
C PHE A 431 -1.07 0.05 7.99
N MET A 432 -2.14 0.85 8.08
CA MET A 432 -2.41 1.99 7.17
C MET A 432 -2.54 3.26 8.00
N ILE A 433 -1.65 4.22 7.79
CA ILE A 433 -1.71 5.56 8.38
C ILE A 433 -2.37 6.51 7.38
N LEU A 434 -3.34 7.31 7.83
CA LEU A 434 -4.01 8.33 7.02
C LEU A 434 -3.93 9.72 7.68
N SER A 435 -3.79 10.77 6.87
CA SER A 435 -3.97 12.17 7.27
C SER A 435 -4.33 13.04 6.06
N THR A 436 -4.88 14.23 6.30
CA THR A 436 -5.20 15.20 5.23
C THR A 436 -3.95 15.80 4.59
N LYS A 437 -2.81 15.82 5.31
CA LYS A 437 -1.54 16.39 4.87
C LYS A 437 -0.36 15.68 5.52
N LEU A 438 0.83 15.80 4.93
CA LEU A 438 2.05 15.24 5.50
C LEU A 438 2.55 16.18 6.60
N ASN A 439 2.55 15.70 7.85
CA ASN A 439 2.88 16.46 9.05
C ASN A 439 3.67 15.61 10.06
N GLU A 440 4.00 16.21 11.21
CA GLU A 440 4.71 15.56 12.32
C GLU A 440 3.97 14.34 12.90
N ASP A 441 2.64 14.38 12.93
CA ASP A 441 1.84 13.29 13.49
C ASP A 441 1.92 12.02 12.64
N VAL A 442 1.89 12.16 11.31
CA VAL A 442 2.08 11.05 10.36
C VAL A 442 3.45 10.40 10.58
N VAL A 443 4.51 11.19 10.69
CA VAL A 443 5.88 10.66 10.88
C VAL A 443 6.04 10.02 12.26
N SER A 444 5.40 10.58 13.29
CA SER A 444 5.40 10.01 14.64
C SER A 444 4.65 8.68 14.70
N LEU A 445 3.56 8.51 13.92
CA LEU A 445 2.91 7.21 13.74
C LEU A 445 3.76 6.22 12.93
N ILE A 446 4.43 6.65 11.87
CA ILE A 446 5.36 5.79 11.09
C ILE A 446 6.46 5.26 12.03
N TYR A 447 7.08 6.14 12.82
CA TYR A 447 8.08 5.77 13.82
C TYR A 447 7.52 4.77 14.84
N ASN A 448 6.35 5.03 15.42
CA ASN A 448 5.74 4.10 16.39
C ASN A 448 5.40 2.73 15.78
N VAL A 449 4.97 2.68 14.51
CA VAL A 449 4.77 1.40 13.79
C VAL A 449 6.10 0.66 13.60
N MET A 450 7.18 1.36 13.23
CA MET A 450 8.51 0.75 13.14
C MET A 450 9.00 0.24 14.50
N GLN A 451 8.87 1.02 15.58
CA GLN A 451 9.26 0.55 16.92
C GLN A 451 8.40 -0.64 17.39
N ALA A 452 7.11 -0.68 17.06
CA ALA A 452 6.23 -1.83 17.32
C ALA A 452 6.67 -3.07 16.54
N TYR A 453 7.04 -2.91 15.27
CA TYR A 453 7.64 -3.95 14.45
C TYR A 453 8.89 -4.56 15.10
N LEU A 454 9.84 -3.71 15.50
CA LEU A 454 11.11 -4.16 16.09
C LEU A 454 10.98 -4.81 17.47
N HIS A 455 10.15 -4.23 18.35
CA HIS A 455 10.16 -4.55 19.78
C HIS A 455 8.93 -5.33 20.29
N LYS A 456 7.84 -5.38 19.52
CA LYS A 456 6.57 -6.00 19.95
C LYS A 456 6.13 -7.13 19.02
N LEU A 457 6.33 -6.97 17.71
CA LEU A 457 5.81 -7.89 16.70
C LEU A 457 6.88 -8.82 16.09
N GLY A 458 8.17 -8.48 16.21
CA GLY A 458 9.28 -9.26 15.64
C GLY A 458 9.35 -9.17 14.11
N VAL A 459 8.93 -8.05 13.55
CA VAL A 459 8.92 -7.78 12.10
C VAL A 459 10.13 -6.93 11.77
N TYR A 460 11.05 -7.50 10.99
CA TYR A 460 12.29 -6.84 10.58
C TYR A 460 12.35 -6.57 9.07
N CYS A 461 11.78 -7.48 8.27
CA CYS A 461 11.61 -7.31 6.84
C CYS A 461 10.18 -6.84 6.55
N PHE A 462 10.06 -5.67 5.94
CA PHE A 462 8.77 -5.07 5.61
C PHE A 462 8.82 -4.39 4.25
N SER A 463 7.64 -4.26 3.64
CA SER A 463 7.42 -3.42 2.46
C SER A 463 6.39 -2.36 2.81
N SER A 464 6.59 -1.16 2.25
CA SER A 464 5.68 -0.04 2.43
C SER A 464 5.48 0.75 1.14
N GLY A 465 4.35 1.42 1.06
CA GLY A 465 4.02 2.32 -0.03
C GLY A 465 3.19 3.48 0.48
N ALA A 466 3.40 4.66 -0.10
CA ALA A 466 2.65 5.85 0.27
C ALA A 466 2.21 6.67 -0.93
N VAL A 467 1.17 7.47 -0.75
CA VAL A 467 0.76 8.53 -1.69
C VAL A 467 0.45 9.80 -0.92
N TYR A 468 0.65 10.94 -1.57
CA TYR A 468 0.29 12.26 -1.05
C TYR A 468 -0.78 12.91 -1.94
N PRO A 469 -1.47 13.97 -1.46
CA PRO A 469 -2.32 14.79 -2.30
C PRO A 469 -1.62 15.26 -3.58
N LYS A 470 -2.41 15.36 -4.66
CA LYS A 470 -1.95 15.77 -5.99
C LYS A 470 -1.37 17.18 -5.94
N LEU A 471 -0.20 17.37 -6.55
CA LEU A 471 0.47 18.67 -6.62
C LEU A 471 -0.21 19.62 -7.62
N GLY A 472 -0.06 20.92 -7.41
CA GLY A 472 -0.64 21.94 -8.28
C GLY A 472 -2.17 22.05 -8.23
N TYR A 473 -2.83 21.43 -7.24
CA TYR A 473 -4.28 21.51 -7.09
C TYR A 473 -4.79 22.94 -6.90
N THR A 474 -5.86 23.29 -7.61
CA THR A 474 -6.66 24.50 -7.40
C THR A 474 -8.10 24.12 -7.02
N ASN A 475 -8.80 24.97 -6.26
CA ASN A 475 -10.19 24.70 -5.87
C ASN A 475 -11.17 24.53 -7.06
N ALA A 476 -10.76 24.87 -8.28
CA ALA A 476 -11.54 24.66 -9.50
C ALA A 476 -11.49 23.20 -10.02
N ASP A 477 -10.48 22.41 -9.62
CA ASP A 477 -10.27 21.05 -10.13
C ASP A 477 -11.26 20.00 -9.56
N GLY A 478 -12.00 20.33 -8.48
CA GLY A 478 -13.01 19.47 -7.84
C GLY A 478 -12.47 18.25 -7.07
N ASP A 479 -11.26 17.78 -7.42
CA ASP A 479 -10.62 16.58 -6.88
C ASP A 479 -9.15 16.86 -6.48
N THR A 480 -8.82 16.71 -5.19
CA THR A 480 -7.44 16.88 -4.68
C THR A 480 -6.58 15.63 -4.82
N GLY A 481 -7.10 14.56 -5.41
CA GLY A 481 -6.45 13.27 -5.52
C GLY A 481 -6.71 12.39 -4.29
N MET A 482 -5.63 11.98 -3.63
CA MET A 482 -5.69 11.13 -2.44
C MET A 482 -5.37 11.93 -1.16
N PRO A 483 -5.87 11.52 0.02
CA PRO A 483 -5.26 11.95 1.29
C PRO A 483 -3.81 11.42 1.38
N VAL A 484 -3.07 11.85 2.39
CA VAL A 484 -1.82 11.15 2.74
C VAL A 484 -2.18 9.77 3.24
N ILE A 485 -1.66 8.74 2.56
CA ILE A 485 -1.78 7.34 2.97
C ILE A 485 -0.37 6.76 3.02
N PHE A 486 -0.01 6.10 4.12
CA PHE A 486 1.19 5.27 4.24
C PHE A 486 0.76 3.86 4.67
N ARG A 487 1.00 2.85 3.83
CA ARG A 487 0.76 1.43 4.12
C ARG A 487 2.09 0.74 4.37
N ILE A 488 2.18 -0.12 5.37
CA ILE A 488 3.38 -0.90 5.71
C ILE A 488 2.97 -2.28 6.21
N GLY A 489 3.60 -3.34 5.70
CA GLY A 489 3.27 -4.73 6.02
C GLY A 489 4.50 -5.64 6.09
N SER A 490 4.39 -6.71 6.88
CA SER A 490 5.46 -7.69 7.05
C SER A 490 5.71 -8.47 5.75
N ARG A 491 6.99 -8.73 5.47
CA ARG A 491 7.44 -9.65 4.43
C ARG A 491 7.89 -10.99 5.01
N GLY A 492 7.54 -11.27 6.27
CA GLY A 492 7.91 -12.51 6.96
C GLY A 492 9.31 -12.48 7.57
N THR A 493 9.85 -13.66 7.88
CA THR A 493 11.17 -13.81 8.51
C THR A 493 12.27 -13.55 7.48
N CYS A 494 13.15 -12.58 7.74
CA CYS A 494 14.24 -12.19 6.83
C CYS A 494 15.15 -13.33 6.36
N THR A 495 15.34 -14.34 7.20
CA THR A 495 16.17 -15.53 6.95
C THR A 495 15.36 -16.73 6.42
N SER A 496 14.11 -16.52 6.00
CA SER A 496 13.28 -17.55 5.35
C SER A 496 13.79 -17.85 3.94
N VAL A 497 13.94 -19.14 3.63
CA VAL A 497 14.20 -19.65 2.28
C VAL A 497 12.93 -19.63 1.42
N GLY A 498 11.76 -19.72 2.05
CA GLY A 498 10.47 -19.61 1.35
C GLY A 498 10.12 -18.14 1.08
N SER A 499 9.77 -17.84 -0.17
CA SER A 499 9.22 -16.53 -0.57
C SER A 499 7.89 -16.26 0.12
N ASP A 500 7.69 -15.03 0.58
CA ASP A 500 6.44 -14.56 1.18
C ASP A 500 5.39 -14.13 0.14
N VAL A 501 5.79 -14.00 -1.12
CA VAL A 501 4.93 -13.72 -2.29
C VAL A 501 4.96 -14.94 -3.22
N SER A 502 3.78 -15.43 -3.55
CA SER A 502 3.56 -16.58 -4.45
C SER A 502 2.53 -16.25 -5.54
N SER A 503 2.15 -17.24 -6.34
CA SER A 503 1.01 -17.12 -7.25
C SER A 503 -0.31 -16.77 -6.54
N LEU A 504 -0.40 -17.06 -5.23
CA LEU A 504 -1.55 -16.70 -4.40
C LEU A 504 -1.69 -15.16 -4.34
N GLU A 505 -0.68 -14.48 -3.80
CA GLU A 505 -0.67 -13.03 -3.62
C GLU A 505 -0.55 -12.25 -4.94
N LEU A 506 0.13 -12.80 -5.95
CA LEU A 506 0.32 -12.13 -7.25
C LEU A 506 -0.92 -12.11 -8.14
N TYR A 507 -1.76 -13.17 -8.09
CA TYR A 507 -2.80 -13.40 -9.09
C TYR A 507 -4.17 -13.76 -8.53
N THR A 508 -4.32 -13.93 -7.21
CA THR A 508 -5.60 -14.37 -6.63
C THR A 508 -6.01 -13.57 -5.40
N ILE A 509 -5.51 -13.91 -4.21
CA ILE A 509 -6.00 -13.43 -2.92
C ILE A 509 -4.86 -13.04 -1.99
N ASN A 510 -5.09 -12.04 -1.14
CA ASN A 510 -4.19 -11.73 -0.05
C ASN A 510 -4.43 -12.72 1.10
N ASN A 511 -3.36 -13.34 1.62
CA ASN A 511 -3.46 -14.36 2.66
C ASN A 511 -2.80 -13.90 3.97
N ILE A 512 -3.62 -13.70 5.00
CA ILE A 512 -3.24 -13.19 6.31
C ILE A 512 -3.29 -14.33 7.33
N ASN A 513 -2.12 -14.60 7.94
CA ASN A 513 -1.91 -15.67 8.92
C ASN A 513 -1.78 -15.09 10.35
N SER A 514 -1.66 -13.78 10.48
CA SER A 514 -1.69 -13.04 11.74
C SER A 514 -3.14 -12.64 12.09
N ASP A 515 -3.50 -12.76 13.36
CA ASP A 515 -4.76 -12.21 13.84
C ASP A 515 -4.66 -10.68 14.03
N LEU A 516 -5.75 -9.98 13.69
CA LEU A 516 -5.86 -8.52 13.75
C LEU A 516 -5.56 -7.97 15.17
N ALA A 517 -5.96 -8.68 16.23
CA ALA A 517 -5.70 -8.26 17.60
C ALA A 517 -4.20 -8.25 17.93
N LYS A 518 -3.42 -9.23 17.44
CA LYS A 518 -1.96 -9.26 17.65
C LYS A 518 -1.30 -8.01 17.05
N THR A 519 -1.66 -7.68 15.81
CA THR A 519 -1.14 -6.48 15.12
C THR A 519 -1.51 -5.21 15.87
N TYR A 520 -2.78 -5.04 16.23
CA TYR A 520 -3.26 -3.86 16.95
C TYR A 520 -2.56 -3.68 18.31
N ASN A 521 -2.51 -4.74 19.12
CA ASN A 521 -1.94 -4.70 20.46
C ASN A 521 -0.45 -4.33 20.42
N GLY A 522 0.30 -4.81 19.43
CA GLY A 522 1.72 -4.44 19.25
C GLY A 522 1.94 -2.93 19.08
N LEU A 523 1.02 -2.21 18.42
CA LEU A 523 1.12 -0.75 18.30
C LEU A 523 0.66 -0.03 19.58
N VAL A 524 -0.40 -0.49 20.24
CA VAL A 524 -0.84 0.06 21.54
C VAL A 524 0.25 -0.08 22.60
N GLU A 525 0.85 -1.26 22.73
CA GLU A 525 1.95 -1.52 23.67
C GLU A 525 3.18 -0.65 23.40
N GLN A 526 3.40 -0.26 22.14
CA GLN A 526 4.49 0.65 21.77
C GLN A 526 4.15 2.09 22.14
N VAL A 527 2.98 2.61 21.73
CA VAL A 527 2.53 3.97 22.03
C VAL A 527 2.50 4.22 23.54
N ASN A 528 1.87 3.33 24.30
CA ASN A 528 1.82 3.42 25.76
C ASN A 528 3.23 3.40 26.40
N SER A 529 4.20 2.72 25.77
CA SER A 529 5.57 2.67 26.28
C SER A 529 6.42 3.90 25.94
N GLU A 530 6.04 4.70 24.94
CA GLU A 530 6.62 6.02 24.72
C GLU A 530 5.94 7.08 25.60
N GLU A 531 4.62 7.00 25.80
CA GLU A 531 3.91 7.88 26.74
C GLU A 531 4.46 7.74 28.17
N ALA A 532 4.76 6.52 28.62
CA ALA A 532 5.34 6.26 29.94
C ALA A 532 6.81 6.71 30.13
N LYS A 533 7.47 7.23 29.08
CA LYS A 533 8.84 7.78 29.14
C LYS A 533 8.87 9.31 29.22
N ASN A 534 7.75 9.97 28.96
CA ASN A 534 7.60 11.44 28.93
C ASN A 534 6.94 11.96 30.21
#